data_AF-A0AAF0WRT4-F1
#
_entry.id   AF-A0AAF0WRT4-F1
#
_cell.length_a   1.000
_cell.length_b   1.000
_cell.length_c   1.000
_cell.angle_alpha   90.00
_cell.angle_beta   90.00
_cell.angle_gamma   90.00
#
_symmetry.space_group_name_H-M   'P 1'
#
loop_
_entity.id
_entity.type
_entity.pdbx_description
1 polymer ?
#
loop_
_entity_poly.entity_id
_entity_poly.type
_entity_poly.pdbx_seq_one_letter_code
_entity_poly.pdbx_strand_id
1 'polypeptide(L)'
;MLKDEKTRIGFQAHLTSEGYSKVNEISRNMPEVLEFELCPYQDFLRTVFKGCEPDDKDIGLYFFPNDNARPDGYMFLLQQLSRNLFLRSYIDGVELLVFTSKVLQKEYRKRNKSYFLWGLYRRRHGKRKGAFQSSQGRGI
;
A
#
# COMPACT_ATOMS: atom_id res chain seq x y z
N MET A 1 -12.90 -23.77 -1.89
CA MET A 1 -11.54 -23.81 -1.33
C MET A 1 -10.59 -23.44 -2.46
N LEU A 2 -10.00 -22.23 -2.43
CA LEU A 2 -9.02 -21.84 -3.45
C LEU A 2 -7.73 -22.64 -3.19
N LYS A 3 -7.49 -23.66 -4.01
CA LYS A 3 -6.20 -24.32 -4.14
C LYS A 3 -5.35 -23.49 -5.10
N ASP A 4 -4.24 -22.96 -4.60
CA ASP A 4 -2.95 -22.78 -5.30
C ASP A 4 -2.94 -22.16 -6.71
N GLU A 5 -3.90 -21.32 -7.08
CA GLU A 5 -3.70 -20.41 -8.21
C GLU A 5 -3.12 -19.11 -7.67
N LYS A 6 -1.80 -18.96 -7.79
CA LYS A 6 -1.12 -17.67 -7.64
C LYS A 6 -1.62 -16.76 -8.77
N THR A 7 -2.80 -16.16 -8.60
CA THR A 7 -3.40 -15.28 -9.61
C THR A 7 -2.49 -14.06 -9.78
N ARG A 8 -1.71 -14.06 -10.85
CA ARG A 8 -0.87 -12.93 -11.23
C ARG A 8 -1.75 -11.90 -11.91
N ILE A 9 -2.09 -10.84 -11.20
CA ILE A 9 -2.82 -9.71 -11.78
C ILE A 9 -1.78 -8.66 -12.16
N GLY A 10 -1.73 -8.31 -13.44
CA GLY A 10 -0.83 -7.28 -13.96
C GLY A 10 -1.42 -5.88 -13.78
N PHE A 11 -0.62 -4.94 -13.28
CA PHE A 11 -1.01 -3.55 -13.11
C PHE A 11 0.11 -2.62 -13.54
N GLN A 12 -0.25 -1.40 -13.96
CA GLN A 12 0.68 -0.29 -14.13
C GLN A 12 0.56 0.63 -12.92
N ALA A 13 1.72 0.98 -12.34
CA ALA A 13 1.80 1.88 -11.19
C ALA A 13 2.22 3.28 -11.66
N HIS A 14 1.43 4.32 -11.36
CA HIS A 14 1.74 5.71 -11.69
C HIS A 14 1.93 6.55 -10.42
N LEU A 15 3.03 7.29 -10.37
CA LEU A 15 3.37 8.18 -9.27
C LEU A 15 2.58 9.49 -9.33
N THR A 16 2.22 10.04 -8.15
CA THR A 16 1.75 11.42 -8.03
C THR A 16 2.90 12.41 -8.14
N SER A 17 2.65 13.59 -8.71
CA SER A 17 3.64 14.66 -8.89
C SER A 17 4.26 15.15 -7.57
N GLU A 18 3.51 15.09 -6.47
CA GLU A 18 3.96 15.51 -5.14
C GLU A 18 4.85 14.47 -4.44
N GLY A 19 4.85 13.21 -4.88
CA GLY A 19 5.70 12.13 -4.34
C GLY A 19 7.13 12.10 -4.87
N TYR A 20 7.49 13.00 -5.80
CA TYR A 20 8.66 12.86 -6.68
C TYR A 20 10.04 12.87 -6.01
N SER A 21 10.21 13.42 -4.79
CA SER A 21 11.55 13.53 -4.19
C SER A 21 11.97 12.32 -3.36
N LYS A 22 11.02 11.53 -2.84
CA LYS A 22 11.30 10.41 -1.90
C LYS A 22 10.75 9.07 -2.36
N VAL A 23 9.75 9.09 -3.22
CA VAL A 23 9.15 7.88 -3.78
C VAL A 23 9.94 7.38 -5.00
N ASN A 24 10.71 8.25 -5.66
CA ASN A 24 11.45 7.95 -6.88
C ASN A 24 12.52 6.84 -6.70
N GLU A 25 13.21 6.82 -5.56
CA GLU A 25 14.22 5.78 -5.27
C GLU A 25 13.58 4.41 -5.05
N ILE A 26 12.43 4.37 -4.36
CA ILE A 26 11.70 3.13 -4.07
C ILE A 26 11.03 2.58 -5.34
N SER A 27 10.46 3.46 -6.16
CA SER A 27 9.85 3.08 -7.43
C SER A 27 10.85 2.51 -8.44
N ARG A 28 12.11 2.97 -8.41
CA ARG A 28 13.17 2.39 -9.26
C ARG A 28 13.53 0.95 -8.87
N ASN A 29 13.34 0.59 -7.60
CA ASN A 29 13.59 -0.74 -7.08
C ASN A 29 12.32 -1.59 -7.00
N MET A 30 11.19 -1.11 -7.53
CA MET A 30 9.94 -1.85 -7.52
C MET A 30 10.10 -3.11 -8.39
N PRO A 31 9.88 -4.32 -7.86
CA PRO A 31 9.96 -5.53 -8.66
C PRO A 31 8.82 -5.56 -9.68
N GLU A 32 9.06 -6.20 -10.82
CA GLU A 32 8.04 -6.43 -11.86
C GLU A 32 6.85 -7.25 -11.32
N VAL A 33 7.11 -8.08 -10.31
CA VAL A 33 6.11 -8.92 -9.66
C VAL A 33 6.10 -8.61 -8.17
N LEU A 34 4.94 -8.18 -7.68
CA LEU A 34 4.71 -7.96 -6.27
C LEU A 34 3.94 -9.13 -5.67
N GLU A 35 4.44 -9.64 -4.56
CA GLU A 35 3.68 -10.57 -3.72
C GLU A 35 2.94 -9.78 -2.64
N PHE A 36 1.65 -10.09 -2.49
CA PHE A 36 0.79 -9.38 -1.56
C PHE A 36 0.21 -10.34 -0.53
N GLU A 37 0.19 -9.88 0.70
CA GLU A 37 -0.64 -10.43 1.77
C GLU A 37 -1.99 -9.70 1.78
N LEU A 38 -3.06 -10.44 2.02
CA LEU A 38 -4.41 -9.88 2.18
C LEU A 38 -4.66 -9.56 3.66
N CYS A 39 -4.94 -8.30 3.97
CA CYS A 39 -5.04 -7.82 5.35
C CYS A 39 -6.40 -7.15 5.65
N PRO A 40 -6.95 -7.29 6.88
CA PRO A 40 -8.17 -6.60 7.29
C PRO A 40 -8.01 -5.07 7.43
N TYR A 41 -8.95 -4.31 6.88
CA TYR A 41 -8.89 -2.84 6.82
C TYR A 41 -9.09 -2.14 8.16
N GLN A 42 -9.92 -2.69 9.05
CA GLN A 42 -10.38 -1.99 10.27
C GLN A 42 -9.24 -1.57 11.22
N ASP A 43 -8.26 -2.45 11.41
CA ASP A 43 -7.11 -2.16 12.29
C ASP A 43 -6.14 -1.15 11.64
N PHE A 44 -6.11 -1.12 10.31
CA PHE A 44 -5.19 -0.28 9.54
C PHE A 44 -5.69 1.15 9.36
N LEU A 45 -7.00 1.38 9.18
CA LEU A 45 -7.55 2.74 9.09
C LEU A 45 -7.20 3.58 10.34
N ARG A 46 -7.33 2.97 11.52
CA ARG A 46 -7.03 3.65 12.79
C ARG A 46 -5.55 3.97 12.94
N THR A 47 -4.66 3.09 12.47
CA THR A 47 -3.22 3.24 12.67
C THR A 47 -2.54 4.09 11.58
N VAL A 48 -3.01 4.02 10.34
CA VAL A 48 -2.43 4.77 9.20
C VAL A 48 -3.06 6.14 9.05
N PHE A 49 -4.39 6.20 9.02
CA PHE A 49 -5.13 7.44 8.76
C PHE A 49 -5.66 8.09 10.05
N LYS A 50 -5.24 7.60 11.23
CA LYS A 50 -5.65 8.12 12.55
C LYS A 50 -7.18 8.17 12.74
N GLY A 51 -7.91 7.30 12.04
CA GLY A 51 -9.37 7.26 12.06
C GLY A 51 -10.06 8.26 11.12
N CYS A 52 -9.32 9.03 10.33
CA CYS A 52 -9.87 9.88 9.27
C CYS A 52 -10.07 9.11 7.97
N GLU A 53 -11.01 9.55 7.13
CA GLU A 53 -11.13 9.06 5.76
C GLU A 53 -9.99 9.63 4.90
N PRO A 54 -9.21 8.79 4.20
CA PRO A 54 -8.13 9.25 3.34
C PRO A 54 -8.64 10.08 2.16
N ASP A 55 -7.85 11.07 1.75
CA ASP A 55 -8.12 11.94 0.60
C ASP A 55 -7.11 11.72 -0.53
N ASP A 56 -7.13 12.60 -1.53
CA ASP A 56 -6.23 12.52 -2.67
C ASP A 56 -4.75 12.75 -2.32
N LYS A 57 -4.45 13.45 -1.22
CA LYS A 57 -3.08 13.75 -0.77
C LYS A 57 -2.42 12.55 -0.12
N ASP A 58 -3.21 11.59 0.35
CA ASP A 58 -2.71 10.31 0.86
C ASP A 58 -2.24 9.37 -0.26
N ILE A 59 -2.56 9.66 -1.52
CA ILE A 59 -2.24 8.81 -2.66
C ILE A 59 -0.77 8.99 -3.07
N GLY A 60 0.04 7.94 -2.84
CA GLY A 60 1.40 7.87 -3.36
C GLY A 60 1.49 7.24 -4.75
N LEU A 61 0.59 6.30 -5.05
CA LEU A 61 0.57 5.50 -6.28
C LEU A 61 -0.86 5.25 -6.75
N TYR A 62 -1.07 5.29 -8.06
CA TYR A 62 -2.24 4.71 -8.71
C TYR A 62 -1.87 3.36 -9.34
N PHE A 63 -2.73 2.36 -9.19
CA PHE A 63 -2.62 1.08 -9.86
C PHE A 63 -3.79 0.94 -10.83
N PHE A 64 -3.48 0.79 -12.12
CA PHE A 64 -4.45 0.55 -13.18
C PHE A 64 -4.19 -0.79 -13.85
N PRO A 65 -5.20 -1.44 -14.46
CA PRO A 65 -4.95 -2.65 -15.24
C PRO A 65 -3.95 -2.32 -16.35
N ASN A 66 -2.97 -3.21 -16.55
CA ASN A 66 -2.13 -3.16 -17.75
C ASN A 66 -2.96 -3.56 -18.99
N ASP A 67 -2.53 -3.20 -20.19
CA ASP A 67 -3.19 -3.56 -21.47
C ASP A 67 -3.35 -5.08 -21.63
N ASN A 68 -2.44 -5.85 -21.03
CA ASN A 68 -2.47 -7.32 -21.01
C ASN A 68 -3.31 -7.92 -19.87
N ALA A 69 -3.81 -7.10 -18.95
CA ALA A 69 -4.60 -7.57 -17.81
C ALA A 69 -6.04 -7.84 -18.25
N ARG A 70 -6.59 -8.98 -17.81
CA ARG A 70 -8.00 -9.28 -18.03
C ARG A 70 -8.85 -8.26 -17.24
N PRO A 71 -9.75 -7.49 -17.88
CA PRO A 71 -10.60 -6.52 -17.20
C PRO A 71 -11.35 -7.13 -16.00
N ASP A 72 -11.83 -8.37 -16.17
CA ASP A 72 -12.57 -9.11 -15.14
C ASP A 72 -11.72 -9.40 -13.89
N GLY A 73 -10.42 -9.68 -14.06
CA GLY A 73 -9.51 -9.94 -12.95
C GLY A 73 -9.29 -8.70 -12.10
N TYR A 74 -9.12 -7.54 -12.75
CA TYR A 74 -8.99 -6.25 -12.07
C TYR A 74 -10.29 -5.88 -11.33
N MET A 75 -11.44 -6.04 -11.97
CA MET A 75 -12.75 -5.80 -11.35
C MET A 75 -13.01 -6.74 -10.18
N PHE A 76 -12.67 -8.02 -10.32
CA PHE A 76 -12.77 -9.00 -9.24
C PHE A 76 -11.93 -8.59 -8.04
N LEU A 77 -10.67 -8.18 -8.25
CA LEU A 77 -9.81 -7.72 -7.16
C LEU A 77 -10.40 -6.49 -6.44
N LEU A 78 -10.87 -5.49 -7.21
CA LEU A 78 -11.56 -4.34 -6.63
C LEU A 78 -12.75 -4.76 -5.76
N GLN A 79 -13.54 -5.74 -6.22
CA GLN A 79 -14.68 -6.24 -5.48
C GLN A 79 -14.27 -6.98 -4.20
N GLN A 80 -13.22 -7.82 -4.26
CA GLN A 80 -12.70 -8.52 -3.08
C GLN A 80 -12.19 -7.53 -2.03
N LEU A 81 -11.37 -6.54 -2.43
CA LEU A 81 -10.80 -5.56 -1.51
C LEU A 81 -11.87 -4.62 -0.91
N SER A 82 -12.98 -4.40 -1.63
CA SER A 82 -14.11 -3.62 -1.10
C SER A 82 -14.76 -4.25 0.14
N ARG A 83 -14.46 -5.50 0.49
CA ARG A 83 -14.98 -6.22 1.66
C ARG A 83 -14.14 -5.98 2.92
N ASN A 84 -13.72 -4.73 3.15
CA ASN A 84 -12.84 -4.34 4.26
C ASN A 84 -11.47 -5.05 4.23
N LEU A 85 -10.89 -5.19 3.04
CA LEU A 85 -9.56 -5.79 2.87
C LEU A 85 -8.64 -4.83 2.12
N PHE A 86 -7.35 -4.96 2.35
CA PHE A 86 -6.32 -4.27 1.60
C PHE A 86 -5.15 -5.22 1.35
N LEU A 87 -4.26 -4.85 0.43
CA LEU A 87 -3.09 -5.63 0.12
C LEU A 87 -1.86 -4.99 0.76
N ARG A 88 -0.99 -5.83 1.32
CA ARG A 88 0.29 -5.43 1.90
C ARG A 88 1.42 -6.13 1.20
N SER A 89 2.47 -5.40 0.86
CA SER A 89 3.73 -5.96 0.36
C SER A 89 4.91 -5.27 1.05
N TYR A 90 6.06 -5.93 0.98
CA TYR A 90 7.33 -5.40 1.49
C TYR A 90 8.36 -5.41 0.37
N ILE A 91 8.96 -4.25 0.12
CA ILE A 91 9.94 -4.02 -0.95
C ILE A 91 11.15 -3.34 -0.31
N ASP A 92 12.28 -4.03 -0.25
CA ASP A 92 13.54 -3.50 0.31
C ASP A 92 13.38 -2.82 1.68
N GLY A 93 12.59 -3.44 2.57
CA GLY A 93 12.35 -2.92 3.92
C GLY A 93 11.35 -1.74 3.99
N VAL A 94 10.75 -1.35 2.87
CA VAL A 94 9.63 -0.42 2.80
C VAL A 94 8.33 -1.21 2.67
N GLU A 95 7.30 -0.81 3.42
CA GLU A 95 5.98 -1.39 3.32
C GLU A 95 5.16 -0.64 2.27
N LEU A 96 4.55 -1.39 1.36
CA LEU A 96 3.58 -0.90 0.41
C LEU A 96 2.19 -1.37 0.83
N LEU A 97 1.26 -0.43 0.93
CA LEU A 97 -0.14 -0.69 1.22
C LEU A 97 -0.95 -0.33 -0.01
N VAL A 98 -1.83 -1.22 -0.47
CA VAL A 98 -2.69 -0.99 -1.62
C VAL A 98 -4.14 -1.19 -1.24
N PHE A 99 -4.96 -0.18 -1.53
CA PHE A 99 -6.36 -0.08 -1.19
C PHE A 99 -7.21 0.11 -2.44
N THR A 100 -8.51 -0.17 -2.32
CA THR A 100 -9.50 0.30 -3.27
C THR A 100 -9.81 1.78 -3.04
N SER A 101 -10.01 2.54 -4.10
CA SER A 101 -10.39 3.95 -4.05
C SER A 101 -11.75 4.16 -3.36
N LYS A 102 -12.54 3.11 -3.14
CA LYS A 102 -13.79 3.20 -2.37
C LYS A 102 -13.60 3.62 -0.92
N VAL A 103 -12.39 3.45 -0.36
CA VAL A 103 -12.09 3.87 1.01
C VAL A 103 -11.74 5.35 1.13
N LEU A 104 -11.52 6.03 0.00
CA LEU A 104 -11.27 7.48 -0.03
C LEU A 104 -12.56 8.24 0.29
N GLN A 105 -12.42 9.53 0.60
CA GLN A 105 -13.54 10.47 0.60
C GLN A 105 -14.28 10.45 -0.75
N LYS A 106 -15.59 10.70 -0.71
CA LYS A 106 -16.52 10.41 -1.81
C LYS A 106 -16.12 11.07 -3.13
N GLU A 107 -15.52 12.24 -3.08
CA GLU A 107 -15.12 13.08 -4.20
C GLU A 107 -13.92 12.48 -4.95
N TYR A 108 -13.07 11.71 -4.28
CA TYR A 108 -11.83 11.15 -4.83
C TYR A 108 -11.93 9.67 -5.21
N ARG A 109 -13.07 9.02 -4.98
CA ARG A 109 -13.24 7.57 -5.20
C ARG A 109 -13.15 7.17 -6.67
N LYS A 110 -13.40 8.08 -7.60
CA LYS A 110 -13.50 7.75 -9.03
C LYS A 110 -12.58 8.63 -9.86
N ARG A 111 -11.87 8.00 -10.79
CA ARG A 111 -11.16 8.67 -11.88
C ARG A 111 -11.74 8.17 -13.19
N ASN A 112 -12.07 9.08 -14.10
CA ASN A 112 -12.74 8.74 -15.36
C ASN A 112 -13.97 7.82 -15.15
N LYS A 113 -14.80 8.16 -14.16
CA LYS A 113 -16.02 7.42 -13.75
C LYS A 113 -15.79 5.99 -13.19
N SER A 114 -14.55 5.56 -13.02
CA SER A 114 -14.19 4.21 -12.56
C SER A 114 -13.49 4.22 -11.19
N TYR A 115 -13.76 3.20 -10.38
CA TYR A 115 -12.97 2.93 -9.17
C TYR A 115 -11.59 2.39 -9.57
N PHE A 116 -10.61 2.61 -8.72
CA PHE A 116 -9.22 2.24 -8.98
C PHE A 116 -8.54 1.71 -7.73
N LEU A 117 -7.38 1.09 -7.90
CA LEU A 117 -6.50 0.74 -6.80
C LEU A 117 -5.48 1.84 -6.60
N TRP A 118 -5.13 2.12 -5.36
CA TRP A 118 -4.14 3.13 -5.00
C TRP A 118 -3.29 2.64 -3.85
N GLY A 119 -2.09 3.18 -3.71
CA GLY A 119 -1.22 2.78 -2.61
C GLY A 119 -0.38 3.91 -2.06
N LEU A 120 0.22 3.61 -0.92
CA LEU A 120 1.14 4.49 -0.22
C LEU A 120 2.29 3.69 0.37
N TYR A 121 3.44 4.34 0.48
CA TYR A 121 4.62 3.76 1.11
C TYR A 121 4.68 4.16 2.57
N ARG A 122 4.97 3.18 3.43
CA ARG A 122 5.22 3.39 4.85
C ARG A 122 6.60 2.84 5.19
N ARG A 123 7.49 3.71 5.65
CA ARG A 123 8.70 3.24 6.34
C ARG A 123 8.29 2.79 7.73
N ARG A 124 8.61 1.54 8.09
CA ARG A 124 8.49 1.12 9.47
C ARG A 124 9.46 1.96 10.29
N HIS A 125 8.97 2.78 11.21
CA HIS A 125 9.83 3.30 12.26
C HIS A 125 10.35 2.09 13.02
N GLY A 126 11.61 1.70 12.78
CA GLY A 126 12.29 0.75 13.63
C GLY A 126 12.15 1.27 15.06
N LYS A 127 11.81 0.40 16.01
CA LYS A 127 12.04 0.74 17.42
C LYS A 127 13.50 1.17 17.47
N ARG A 128 13.77 2.44 17.82
CA ARG A 128 15.10 2.83 18.25
C ARG A 128 15.46 1.82 19.34
N LYS A 129 16.45 0.95 19.10
CA LYS A 129 17.06 0.22 20.20
C LYS A 129 17.58 1.33 21.11
N GLY A 130 16.93 1.50 22.27
CA GLY A 130 17.42 2.43 23.28
C GLY A 130 18.88 2.08 23.53
N ALA A 131 19.76 3.06 23.36
CA ALA A 131 21.11 2.93 23.86
C ALA A 131 20.98 2.68 25.36
N PHE A 132 21.27 1.44 25.78
CA PHE A 132 21.43 1.13 27.18
C PHE A 132 22.73 1.79 27.62
N GLN A 133 22.62 3.03 28.11
CA GLN A 133 23.66 3.60 28.95
C GLN A 133 23.69 2.74 30.21
N SER A 134 24.73 1.91 30.35
CA SER A 134 25.15 1.45 31.66
C SER A 134 26.36 2.29 32.06
N SER A 135 26.04 3.15 33.02
CA SER A 135 26.87 3.90 33.94
C SER A 135 28.21 3.25 34.30
N GLN A 136 29.21 4.11 34.44
CA GLN A 136 30.44 3.86 35.19
C GLN A 136 30.15 3.19 36.53
N GLY A 137 30.83 2.08 36.82
CA GLY A 137 31.07 1.58 38.16
C GLY A 137 32.49 1.95 38.58
N ARG A 138 32.61 2.93 39.48
CA ARG A 138 33.77 3.12 40.37
C ARG A 138 33.48 2.36 41.66
N GLY A 139 34.48 1.65 42.17
CA GLY A 139 34.46 0.90 43.43
C GLY A 139 35.10 -0.47 43.18
N ILE A 140 36.24 -0.84 43.75
CA ILE A 140 36.90 -0.43 44.99
C ILE A 140 38.40 -0.32 44.72
#